data_AF-A0A7X7GEM2-F1
#
_entry.id   AF-A0A7X7GEM2-F1
#
_cell.length_a   1.000
_cell.length_b   1.000
_cell.length_c   1.000
_cell.angle_alpha   90.00
_cell.angle_beta   90.00
_cell.angle_gamma   90.00
#
_symmetry.space_group_name_H-M   'P 1'
#
loop_
_entity.id
_entity.type
_entity.pdbx_description
1 polymer ?
#
loop_
_entity_poly.entity_id
_entity_poly.type
_entity_poly.pdbx_seq_one_letter_code
_entity_poly.pdbx_strand_id
1 'polypeptide(L)'
;FHQRQGYELLITMMNGTQAQREMVQDAVNRWWWPTLMMFGPPDEESPNTEQSMRWGIKRHTNDELRQRFVDMTVPQAKALGVTLPDPNLAWNEDRRAHDFGEPDWEEFAAVIKGSGPCSVERIAVRRTAHENGSWVREAATAFATKARRS
;
A
#
# COMPACT_ATOMS: atom_id res chain seq x y z
N PHE A 1 -15.26 -0.81 -4.89
CA PHE A 1 -16.23 -0.54 -3.81
C PHE A 1 -15.55 0.04 -2.58
N HIS A 2 -14.78 -0.71 -1.79
CA HIS A 2 -14.20 -0.20 -0.53
C HIS A 2 -13.29 1.04 -0.69
N GLN A 3 -12.52 1.12 -1.78
CA GLN A 3 -11.70 2.32 -2.07
C GLN A 3 -12.56 3.58 -2.21
N ARG A 4 -13.73 3.47 -2.86
CA ARG A 4 -14.69 4.58 -2.99
C ARG A 4 -15.24 4.99 -1.62
N GLN A 5 -15.61 4.03 -0.79
CA GLN A 5 -16.08 4.32 0.57
C GLN A 5 -15.00 5.03 1.41
N GLY A 6 -13.73 4.60 1.29
CA GLY A 6 -12.61 5.27 1.95
C GLY A 6 -12.46 6.72 1.49
N TYR A 7 -12.53 6.95 0.18
CA TYR A 7 -12.47 8.31 -0.38
C TYR A 7 -13.65 9.19 0.06
N GLU A 8 -14.87 8.64 0.14
CA GLU A 8 -16.05 9.36 0.63
C GLU A 8 -15.90 9.81 2.10
N LEU A 9 -15.31 8.96 2.96
CA LEU A 9 -15.00 9.35 4.34
C LEU A 9 -14.02 10.52 4.40
N LEU A 10 -13.00 10.52 3.55
CA LEU A 10 -12.07 11.65 3.47
C LEU A 10 -12.77 12.93 3.00
N ILE A 11 -13.66 12.84 2.01
CA ILE A 11 -14.48 13.99 1.58
C ILE A 11 -15.31 14.54 2.73
N THR A 12 -15.97 13.66 3.50
CA THR A 12 -16.75 14.07 4.68
C THR A 12 -15.89 14.83 5.68
N MET A 13 -14.67 14.35 5.95
CA MET A 13 -13.74 15.03 6.86
C MET A 13 -13.22 16.36 6.30
N MET A 14 -12.92 16.42 5.00
CA MET A 14 -12.43 17.64 4.35
C MET A 14 -13.49 18.75 4.31
N ASN A 15 -14.77 18.39 4.28
CA ASN A 15 -15.90 19.30 4.42
C ASN A 15 -16.25 19.65 5.89
N GLY A 16 -15.47 19.14 6.85
CA GLY A 16 -15.72 19.29 8.28
C GLY A 16 -14.97 20.45 8.93
N THR A 17 -14.49 20.23 10.15
CA THR A 17 -13.74 21.21 10.94
C THR A 17 -12.29 21.37 10.46
N GLN A 18 -11.63 22.43 10.92
CA GLN A 18 -10.20 22.63 10.65
C GLN A 18 -9.35 21.45 11.13
N ALA A 19 -9.61 20.96 12.34
CA ALA A 19 -8.92 19.79 12.88
C ALA A 19 -9.13 18.52 12.04
N GLN A 20 -10.31 18.34 11.43
CA GLN A 20 -10.56 17.21 10.52
C GLN A 20 -9.76 17.34 9.22
N ARG A 21 -9.71 18.53 8.63
CA ARG A 21 -8.89 18.81 7.43
C ARG A 21 -7.40 18.56 7.70
N GLU A 22 -6.89 19.06 8.81
CA GLU A 22 -5.51 18.86 9.23
C GLU A 22 -5.18 17.38 9.47
N MET A 23 -6.11 16.62 10.05
CA MET A 23 -5.95 15.18 10.25
C MET A 23 -5.86 14.42 8.92
N VAL A 24 -6.66 14.79 7.93
CA VAL A 24 -6.57 14.20 6.58
C VAL A 24 -5.23 14.55 5.93
N GLN A 25 -4.81 15.82 5.98
CA GLN A 25 -3.54 16.23 5.40
C GLN A 25 -2.34 15.54 6.07
N ASP A 26 -2.33 15.42 7.39
CA ASP A 26 -1.32 14.66 8.12
C ASP A 26 -1.28 13.18 7.70
N ALA A 27 -2.45 12.57 7.51
CA ALA A 27 -2.52 11.20 7.01
C ALA A 27 -1.95 11.09 5.58
N VAL A 28 -2.28 12.02 4.69
CA VAL A 28 -1.71 12.07 3.32
C VAL A 28 -0.19 12.21 3.38
N ASN A 29 0.32 13.11 4.22
CA ASN A 29 1.76 13.35 4.39
C ASN A 29 2.51 12.08 4.79
N ARG A 30 1.96 11.31 5.73
CA ARG A 30 2.58 10.08 6.23
C ARG A 30 2.46 8.90 5.26
N TRP A 31 1.37 8.82 4.49
CA TRP A 31 1.07 7.63 3.69
C TRP A 31 1.44 7.72 2.21
N TRP A 32 1.72 8.92 1.68
CA TRP A 32 2.06 9.09 0.26
C TRP A 32 3.22 8.20 -0.19
N TRP A 33 4.41 8.39 0.39
CA TRP A 33 5.61 7.63 0.01
C TRP A 33 5.50 6.13 0.28
N PRO A 34 5.02 5.67 1.46
CA PRO A 34 4.78 4.25 1.69
C PRO A 34 3.83 3.62 0.67
N THR A 35 2.83 4.37 0.18
CA THR A 35 1.91 3.87 -0.86
C THR A 35 2.63 3.70 -2.20
N LEU A 36 3.53 4.62 -2.58
CA LEU A 36 4.32 4.48 -3.81
C LEU A 36 5.32 3.32 -3.74
N MET A 37 5.84 3.01 -2.55
CA MET A 37 6.70 1.85 -2.31
C MET A 37 5.96 0.50 -2.46
N MET A 38 4.62 0.47 -2.36
CA MET A 38 3.83 -0.76 -2.51
C MET A 38 3.94 -1.39 -3.91
N PHE A 39 4.31 -0.59 -4.93
CA PHE A 39 4.53 -1.09 -6.28
C PHE A 39 5.85 -1.87 -6.44
N GLY A 40 6.72 -1.83 -5.43
CA GLY A 40 8.02 -2.49 -5.43
C GLY A 40 9.17 -1.54 -5.80
N PRO A 41 10.40 -2.07 -5.85
CA PRO A 41 11.60 -1.30 -6.19
C PRO A 41 11.53 -0.79 -7.65
N PRO A 42 12.42 0.14 -8.04
CA PRO A 42 12.62 0.51 -9.44
C PRO A 42 12.81 -0.72 -10.33
N ASP A 43 12.41 -0.62 -11.59
CA ASP A 43 12.49 -1.76 -12.51
C ASP A 43 13.92 -2.28 -12.68
N GLU A 44 14.91 -1.39 -12.67
CA GLU A 44 16.35 -1.71 -12.74
C GLU A 44 16.85 -2.51 -11.52
N GLU A 45 16.19 -2.36 -10.38
CA GLU A 45 16.52 -3.05 -9.12
C GLU A 45 15.56 -4.21 -8.83
N SER A 46 14.75 -4.63 -9.80
CA SER A 46 13.74 -5.67 -9.62
C SER A 46 14.15 -7.00 -10.26
N PRO A 47 14.87 -7.89 -9.53
CA PRO A 47 15.44 -9.13 -10.10
C PRO A 47 14.38 -10.11 -10.62
N ASN A 48 13.13 -9.98 -10.15
CA ASN A 48 12.03 -10.87 -10.54
C ASN A 48 11.23 -10.34 -11.75
N THR A 49 11.44 -9.10 -12.19
CA THR A 49 10.56 -8.46 -13.19
C THR A 49 10.68 -9.10 -14.56
N GLU A 50 11.90 -9.33 -15.08
CA GLU A 50 12.10 -9.93 -16.41
C GLU A 50 11.41 -11.30 -16.53
N GLN A 51 11.67 -12.20 -15.57
CA GLN A 51 11.10 -13.54 -15.57
C GLN A 51 9.57 -13.51 -15.38
N SER A 52 9.07 -12.66 -14.47
CA SER A 52 7.63 -12.55 -14.22
C SER A 52 6.87 -11.99 -15.42
N MET A 53 7.46 -11.04 -16.16
CA MET A 53 6.89 -10.51 -17.40
C MET A 53 6.90 -11.57 -18.50
N ARG A 54 8.01 -12.30 -18.67
CA ARG A 54 8.13 -13.38 -19.67
C ARG A 54 7.09 -14.49 -19.47
N TRP A 55 6.76 -14.82 -18.23
CA TRP A 55 5.74 -15.80 -17.89
C TRP A 55 4.31 -15.24 -17.85
N GLY A 56 4.13 -13.93 -18.09
CA GLY A 56 2.83 -13.28 -18.01
C GLY A 56 2.24 -13.19 -16.60
N ILE A 57 3.06 -13.39 -15.56
CA ILE A 57 2.68 -13.22 -14.15
C ILE A 57 2.54 -11.72 -13.85
N LYS A 58 3.50 -10.91 -14.29
CA LYS A 58 3.37 -9.45 -14.36
C LYS A 58 2.98 -9.06 -15.79
N ARG A 59 2.04 -8.12 -15.90
CA ARG A 59 1.66 -7.51 -17.19
C ARG A 59 2.17 -6.08 -17.36
N HIS A 60 2.54 -5.48 -16.24
CA HIS A 60 3.09 -4.14 -16.15
C HIS A 60 4.27 -4.18 -15.20
N THR A 61 5.24 -3.31 -15.44
CA THR A 61 6.40 -3.17 -14.56
C THR A 61 6.03 -2.42 -13.28
N ASN A 62 6.95 -2.35 -12.31
CA ASN A 62 6.68 -1.66 -11.06
C ASN A 62 6.52 -0.16 -11.33
N ASP A 63 7.41 0.40 -12.16
CA ASP A 63 7.42 1.83 -12.46
C ASP A 63 6.21 2.23 -13.32
N GLU A 64 5.79 1.37 -14.26
CA GLU A 64 4.55 1.59 -15.03
C GLU A 64 3.31 1.69 -14.14
N LEU A 65 3.18 0.80 -13.14
CA LEU A 65 2.05 0.82 -12.21
C LEU A 65 2.12 2.01 -11.26
N ARG A 66 3.33 2.35 -10.78
CA ARG A 66 3.55 3.52 -9.92
C ARG A 66 3.18 4.81 -10.64
N GLN A 67 3.62 4.99 -11.89
CA GLN A 67 3.30 6.16 -12.71
C GLN A 67 1.77 6.29 -12.90
N ARG A 68 1.09 5.21 -13.31
CA ARG A 68 -0.38 5.22 -13.47
C ARG A 68 -1.09 5.59 -12.18
N PHE A 69 -0.61 5.09 -11.04
CA PHE A 69 -1.17 5.43 -9.75
C PHE A 69 -1.04 6.93 -9.43
N VAL A 70 0.13 7.52 -9.66
CA VAL A 70 0.35 8.96 -9.47
C VAL A 70 -0.61 9.76 -10.37
N ASP A 71 -0.65 9.45 -11.67
CA ASP A 71 -1.50 10.16 -12.62
C ASP A 71 -3.00 10.09 -12.30
N MET A 72 -3.45 8.95 -11.77
CA MET A 72 -4.83 8.79 -11.30
C MET A 72 -5.11 9.48 -9.97
N THR A 73 -4.10 9.62 -9.10
CA THR A 73 -4.27 10.09 -7.72
C THR A 73 -4.15 11.60 -7.61
N VAL A 74 -3.31 12.26 -8.42
CA VAL A 74 -3.14 13.72 -8.36
C VAL A 74 -4.46 14.48 -8.57
N PRO A 75 -5.31 14.16 -9.58
CA PRO A 75 -6.63 14.78 -9.70
C PRO A 75 -7.56 14.51 -8.51
N GLN A 76 -7.45 13.33 -7.89
CA GLN A 76 -8.24 12.99 -6.69
C GLN A 76 -7.80 13.82 -5.49
N ALA A 77 -6.49 13.98 -5.26
CA ALA A 77 -5.95 14.85 -4.22
C ALA A 77 -6.40 16.31 -4.41
N LYS A 78 -6.35 16.80 -5.66
CA LYS A 78 -6.85 18.13 -6.01
C LYS A 78 -8.35 18.29 -5.73
N ALA A 79 -9.16 17.31 -6.11
CA ALA A 79 -10.60 17.33 -5.86
C ALA A 79 -10.95 17.22 -4.36
N LEU A 80 -10.13 16.51 -3.58
CA LEU A 80 -10.26 16.37 -2.14
C LEU A 80 -9.78 17.64 -1.38
N GLY A 81 -8.94 18.46 -2.01
CA GLY A 81 -8.39 19.68 -1.40
C GLY A 81 -7.17 19.44 -0.53
N VAL A 82 -6.39 18.39 -0.80
CA VAL A 82 -5.15 18.05 -0.09
C VAL A 82 -3.93 18.27 -0.98
N THR A 83 -2.77 18.50 -0.37
CA THR A 83 -1.49 18.49 -1.07
C THR A 83 -0.80 17.13 -0.92
N LEU A 84 0.01 16.76 -1.90
CA LEU A 84 0.87 15.59 -1.82
C LEU A 84 2.27 16.05 -1.40
N PRO A 85 2.95 15.35 -0.47
CA PRO A 85 4.23 15.78 0.11
C PRO A 85 5.42 15.47 -0.83
N ASP A 86 5.33 15.97 -2.06
CA ASP A 86 6.34 15.80 -3.10
C ASP A 86 6.62 17.13 -3.80
N PRO A 87 7.76 17.78 -3.51
CA PRO A 87 8.11 19.06 -4.12
C PRO A 87 8.47 18.95 -5.61
N ASN A 88 8.77 17.74 -6.10
CA ASN A 88 9.11 17.49 -7.50
C ASN A 88 7.88 17.12 -8.33
N LEU A 89 6.69 17.05 -7.71
CA LEU A 89 5.46 16.69 -8.39
C LEU A 89 5.02 17.80 -9.36
N ALA A 90 5.07 17.52 -10.65
CA ALA A 90 4.67 18.46 -11.70
C ALA A 90 4.05 17.75 -12.90
N TRP A 91 3.05 18.37 -13.53
CA TRP A 91 2.56 17.90 -14.82
C TRP A 91 3.60 18.14 -15.91
N ASN A 92 3.94 17.09 -16.67
CA ASN A 92 4.83 17.15 -17.81
C ASN A 92 4.02 17.04 -19.11
N GLU A 93 3.96 18.14 -19.86
CA GLU A 93 3.19 18.22 -21.11
C GLU A 93 3.71 17.28 -22.21
N ASP A 94 5.05 17.12 -22.30
CA ASP A 94 5.68 16.28 -23.33
C ASP A 94 5.40 14.79 -23.09
N ARG A 95 5.50 14.36 -21.81
CA ARG A 95 5.22 12.98 -21.40
C ARG A 95 3.73 12.69 -21.25
N ARG A 96 2.90 13.73 -21.12
CA ARG A 96 1.47 13.65 -20.76
C ARG A 96 1.25 12.82 -19.49
N ALA A 97 2.12 13.03 -18.51
CA ALA A 97 2.15 12.36 -17.22
C ALA A 97 2.71 13.29 -16.16
N HIS A 98 2.52 12.99 -14.88
CA HIS A 98 3.18 13.70 -13.80
C HIS A 98 4.61 13.19 -13.62
N ASP A 99 5.58 14.10 -13.59
CA ASP A 99 6.87 13.88 -12.97
C ASP A 99 6.67 13.92 -11.45
N PHE A 100 7.38 13.07 -10.72
CA PHE A 100 7.30 12.97 -9.25
C PHE A 100 8.67 12.56 -8.71
N GLY A 101 8.92 12.84 -7.43
CA GLY A 101 10.17 12.51 -6.75
C GLY A 101 10.31 11.00 -6.50
N GLU A 102 11.46 10.62 -5.96
CA GLU A 102 11.72 9.22 -5.61
C GLU A 102 11.38 8.92 -4.15
N PRO A 103 10.77 7.76 -3.86
CA PRO A 103 10.69 7.23 -2.51
C PRO A 103 12.08 7.04 -1.89
N ASP A 104 12.15 7.06 -0.56
CA ASP A 104 13.35 6.64 0.16
C ASP A 104 13.53 5.10 0.03
N TRP A 105 14.42 4.69 -0.88
CA TRP A 105 14.70 3.29 -1.14
C TRP A 105 15.46 2.60 0.02
N GLU A 106 16.18 3.35 0.85
CA GLU A 106 16.81 2.80 2.06
C GLU A 106 15.74 2.48 3.11
N GLU A 107 14.77 3.38 3.32
CA GLU A 107 13.59 3.12 4.15
C GLU A 107 12.83 1.89 3.65
N PHE A 108 12.55 1.83 2.34
CA PHE A 108 11.91 0.67 1.72
C PHE A 108 12.66 -0.63 2.05
N ALA A 109 13.97 -0.66 1.84
CA ALA A 109 14.80 -1.84 2.10
C ALA A 109 14.80 -2.24 3.59
N ALA A 110 14.76 -1.27 4.51
CA ALA A 110 14.64 -1.54 5.94
C ALA A 110 13.26 -2.13 6.30
N VAL A 111 12.19 -1.56 5.76
CA VAL A 111 10.81 -1.99 6.03
C VAL A 111 10.58 -3.43 5.57
N ILE A 112 10.99 -3.79 4.34
CA ILE A 112 10.83 -5.16 3.81
C ILE A 112 11.65 -6.19 4.58
N LYS A 113 12.78 -5.80 5.18
CA LYS A 113 13.60 -6.66 6.05
C LYS A 113 13.02 -6.82 7.46
N GLY A 114 11.88 -6.19 7.75
CA GLY A 114 11.20 -6.30 9.04
C GLY A 114 11.60 -5.22 10.05
N SER A 115 12.28 -4.16 9.62
CA SER A 115 12.67 -3.03 10.47
C SER A 115 11.74 -1.81 10.32
N GLY A 116 10.55 -2.01 9.75
CA GLY A 116 9.52 -0.98 9.65
C GLY A 116 8.82 -0.68 10.98
N PRO A 117 8.09 0.44 11.07
CA PRO A 117 7.56 0.99 12.32
C PRO A 117 6.63 0.03 13.09
N CYS A 118 5.91 -0.86 12.40
CA CYS A 118 5.01 -1.83 13.02
C CYS A 118 5.40 -3.29 12.71
N SER A 119 6.59 -3.56 12.17
CA SER A 119 6.94 -4.89 11.66
C SER A 119 6.97 -5.94 12.77
N VAL A 120 7.63 -5.64 13.91
CA VAL A 120 7.70 -6.53 15.08
C VAL A 120 6.30 -6.80 15.65
N GLU A 121 5.51 -5.74 15.86
CA GLU A 121 4.16 -5.85 16.42
C GLU A 121 3.23 -6.68 15.51
N ARG A 122 3.24 -6.43 14.20
CA ARG A 122 2.40 -7.17 13.24
C ARG A 122 2.70 -8.67 13.24
N ILE A 123 3.99 -9.04 13.27
CA ILE A 123 4.39 -10.44 13.34
C ILE A 123 4.02 -11.05 14.69
N ALA A 124 4.22 -10.32 15.79
CA ALA A 124 3.86 -10.78 17.13
C ALA A 124 2.35 -11.03 17.25
N VAL A 125 1.50 -10.11 16.79
CA VAL A 125 0.04 -10.27 16.80
C VAL A 125 -0.40 -11.50 16.00
N ARG A 126 0.19 -11.71 14.81
CA ARG A 126 -0.12 -12.90 13.99
C ARG A 126 0.35 -14.20 14.63
N ARG A 127 1.54 -14.19 15.24
CA ARG A 127 2.09 -15.34 15.96
C ARG A 127 1.20 -15.70 17.15
N THR A 128 0.89 -14.74 18.01
CA THR A 128 0.03 -14.93 19.18
C THR A 128 -1.35 -15.45 18.78
N ALA A 129 -1.98 -14.88 17.74
CA ALA A 129 -3.27 -15.36 17.26
C ALA A 129 -3.19 -16.81 16.73
N HIS A 130 -2.10 -17.16 16.05
CA HIS A 130 -1.87 -18.52 15.57
C HIS A 130 -1.66 -19.49 16.73
N GLU A 131 -0.77 -19.18 17.68
CA GLU A 131 -0.45 -20.02 18.83
C GLU A 131 -1.67 -20.23 19.74
N ASN A 132 -2.37 -19.15 20.09
CA ASN A 132 -3.56 -19.23 20.94
C ASN A 132 -4.73 -19.95 20.25
N GLY A 133 -4.77 -19.96 18.91
CA GLY A 133 -5.77 -20.69 18.14
C GLY A 133 -5.43 -22.16 17.87
N SER A 134 -4.33 -22.69 18.40
CA SER A 134 -3.87 -24.08 18.19
C SER A 134 -4.95 -25.10 18.55
N TRP A 135 -5.52 -25.00 19.75
CA TRP A 135 -6.54 -25.92 20.23
C TRP A 135 -7.79 -25.97 19.33
N VAL A 136 -8.19 -24.84 18.73
CA VAL A 136 -9.33 -24.79 17.80
C VAL A 136 -9.03 -25.60 16.55
N ARG A 137 -7.83 -25.44 16.00
CA ARG A 137 -7.40 -26.18 14.80
C ARG A 137 -7.27 -27.67 15.08
N GLU A 138 -6.75 -28.03 16.24
CA GLU A 138 -6.66 -29.42 16.70
C GLU A 138 -8.04 -30.05 16.89
N ALA A 139 -8.96 -29.35 17.56
CA ALA A 139 -10.34 -29.80 17.76
C ALA A 139 -11.07 -30.00 16.42
N ALA A 140 -10.95 -29.04 15.49
CA ALA A 140 -11.54 -29.15 14.15
C ALA A 140 -11.00 -30.37 13.38
N THR A 141 -9.69 -30.61 13.46
CA THR A 141 -9.02 -31.74 12.81
C THR A 141 -9.47 -33.08 13.40
N ALA A 142 -9.56 -33.18 14.74
CA ALA A 142 -10.03 -34.37 15.42
C ALA A 142 -11.50 -34.68 15.10
N PHE A 143 -12.36 -33.66 15.08
CA PHE A 143 -13.77 -33.80 14.71
C PHE A 143 -13.95 -34.31 13.27
N ALA A 144 -13.25 -33.69 12.30
CA ALA A 144 -13.30 -34.10 10.90
C ALA A 144 -12.78 -35.54 10.71
N THR A 145 -11.74 -35.94 11.46
CA THR A 145 -11.21 -37.30 11.42
C THR A 145 -12.22 -38.32 11.94
N LYS A 146 -12.94 -38.00 13.03
CA LYS A 146 -14.01 -38.86 13.56
C LYS A 146 -15.13 -39.02 12.54
N ALA A 147 -15.59 -37.93 11.93
CA ALA A 147 -16.68 -37.93 10.95
C ALA A 147 -16.36 -38.73 9.67
N ARG A 148 -15.08 -38.84 9.27
CA ARG A 148 -14.66 -39.67 8.13
C ARG A 148 -14.58 -41.17 8.44
N ARG A 149 -14.54 -41.54 9.72
CA ARG A 149 -14.43 -42.92 10.19
C ARG A 149 -15.77 -43.56 10.52
N SER A 150 -16.83 -42.74 10.66
CA SER A 150 -18.23 -43.16 10.78
C SER A 150 -18.89 -43.23 9.42
#